data_AF-A0A966GTE5-F1
#
_entry.id   AF-A0A966GTE5-F1
#
_cell.length_a   1.000
_cell.length_b   1.000
_cell.length_c   1.000
_cell.angle_alpha   90.00
_cell.angle_beta   90.00
_cell.angle_gamma   90.00
#
_symmetry.space_group_name_H-M   'P 1'
#
loop_
_entity.id
_entity.type
_entity.pdbx_description
1 polymer ?
#
loop_
_entity_poly.entity_id
_entity_poly.type
_entity_poly.pdbx_seq_one_letter_code
_entity_poly.pdbx_strand_id
1 'polypeptide(L)' 'MQLMMYIGNDLIESVTVNQESLRVPGYLGSFKRNLKVKYRELIQQYPDPPEFLVVEPTPMPVEHRKAS' A
#
# COMPACT_ATOMS: atom_id res chain seq x y z
N MET A 1 5.94 -6.20 -6.52
CA MET A 1 4.56 -5.94 -6.05
C MET A 1 4.60 -4.94 -4.90
N GLN A 2 3.47 -4.30 -4.60
CA GLN A 2 3.34 -3.37 -3.49
C GLN A 2 2.11 -3.70 -2.65
N LEU A 3 2.22 -3.59 -1.34
CA LEU A 3 1.09 -3.54 -0.42
C LEU A 3 0.73 -2.07 -0.21
N MET A 4 -0.44 -1.67 -0.67
CA MET A 4 -1.00 -0.34 -0.45
C MET A 4 -1.96 -0.37 0.74
N MET A 5 -1.98 0.69 1.53
CA MET A 5 -2.93 0.95 2.59
C MET A 5 -3.63 2.28 2.33
N TYR A 6 -4.95 2.30 2.45
CA TYR A 6 -5.79 3.49 2.34
C TYR A 6 -6.45 3.76 3.69
N ILE A 7 -6.43 5.00 4.15
CA ILE A 7 -7.20 5.46 5.33
C ILE A 7 -8.13 6.57 4.86
N GLY A 8 -9.41 6.24 4.69
CA GLY A 8 -10.39 7.14 4.10
C GLY A 8 -9.90 7.70 2.76
N ASN A 9 -10.04 9.00 2.57
CA ASN A 9 -9.59 9.72 1.37
C ASN A 9 -8.31 10.54 1.62
N ASP A 10 -7.73 10.48 2.82
CA ASP A 10 -6.64 11.37 3.23
C ASP A 10 -5.26 10.77 3.00
N LEU A 11 -5.13 9.45 3.16
CA LEU A 11 -3.82 8.81 3.17
C LEU A 11 -3.78 7.54 2.32
N ILE A 12 -2.74 7.49 1.50
CA ILE A 12 -2.30 6.29 0.78
C ILE A 12 -0.84 6.05 1.16
N GLU A 13 -0.54 4.86 1.66
CA GLU A 13 0.84 4.41 1.94
C GLU A 13 1.13 3.15 1.12
N SER A 14 2.34 3.03 0.59
CA SER A 14 2.76 1.86 -0.19
C SER A 14 4.04 1.25 0.35
N VAL A 15 4.07 -0.07 0.50
CA VAL A 15 5.26 -0.82 0.91
C VAL A 15 5.60 -1.84 -0.16
N THR A 16 6.85 -1.85 -0.62
CA THR A 16 7.34 -2.88 -1.54
C THR A 16 7.33 -4.24 -0.85
N VAL A 17 6.74 -5.24 -1.52
CA VAL A 17 6.69 -6.61 -1.02
C VAL A 17 7.35 -7.56 -2.02
N ASN A 18 8.04 -8.57 -1.48
CA ASN A 18 8.62 -9.63 -2.28
C ASN A 18 7.54 -10.62 -2.69
N GLN A 19 7.39 -10.83 -4.00
CA GLN A 19 6.43 -11.74 -4.60
C GLN A 19 6.63 -13.19 -4.14
N GLU A 20 7.88 -13.63 -4.02
CA GLU A 20 8.20 -15.01 -3.60
C GLU A 20 7.76 -15.27 -2.16
N SER A 21 7.85 -14.24 -1.31
CA SER A 21 7.48 -14.32 0.10
C SER A 21 5.97 -14.22 0.35
N LEU A 22 5.14 -13.92 -0.66
CA LEU A 22 3.68 -13.82 -0.50
C LEU A 22 3.03 -15.13 -0.07
N ARG A 23 3.64 -16.27 -0.42
CA ARG A 23 3.17 -17.60 -0.02
C ARG A 23 3.48 -17.91 1.44
N VAL A 24 4.38 -17.17 2.07
CA VAL A 24 4.80 -17.39 3.46
C VAL A 24 3.70 -16.86 4.39
N PRO A 25 3.10 -17.74 5.22
CA PRO A 25 2.08 -17.31 6.17
C PRO A 25 2.58 -16.19 7.08
N GLY A 26 1.76 -15.16 7.25
CA GLY A 26 2.08 -14.02 8.12
C GLY A 26 3.01 -12.96 7.52
N TYR A 27 3.60 -13.18 6.34
CA TYR A 27 4.47 -12.19 5.68
C TYR A 27 3.74 -10.86 5.45
N LEU A 28 2.60 -10.85 4.75
CA LEU A 28 1.81 -9.63 4.59
C LEU A 28 1.24 -9.10 5.92
N GLY A 29 0.96 -10.00 6.86
CA GLY A 29 0.43 -9.66 8.17
C GLY A 29 1.38 -8.80 9.00
N SER A 30 2.70 -9.01 8.90
CA SER A 30 3.69 -8.19 9.60
C SER A 30 3.66 -6.74 9.10
N PHE A 31 3.62 -6.53 7.77
CA PHE A 31 3.49 -5.20 7.18
C PHE A 31 2.19 -4.52 7.57
N LYS A 32 1.04 -5.22 7.46
CA LYS A 32 -0.26 -4.65 7.86
C LYS A 32 -0.28 -4.24 9.34
N ARG A 33 0.31 -5.04 10.24
CA ARG A 33 0.43 -4.67 11.66
C ARG A 33 1.30 -3.44 11.86
N ASN A 34 2.47 -3.40 11.23
CA ASN A 34 3.37 -2.26 11.33
C ASN A 34 2.72 -0.96 10.82
N LEU A 35 2.00 -1.04 9.70
CA LEU A 35 1.25 0.09 9.13
C LEU A 35 0.13 0.56 10.06
N LYS A 36 -0.63 -0.36 10.66
CA LYS A 36 -1.67 -0.01 11.64
C LYS A 36 -1.10 0.63 12.91
N VAL A 37 0.09 0.21 13.36
CA VAL A 37 0.77 0.83 14.49
C VAL A 37 1.28 2.23 14.12
N LYS A 38 1.92 2.37 12.94
CA LYS A 38 2.45 3.64 12.43
C LYS A 38 1.37 4.72 12.33
N TYR A 39 0.18 4.35 11.87
CA TYR A 39 -0.92 5.28 11.61
C TYR A 39 -2.07 5.14 12.61
N ARG A 40 -1.81 4.61 13.81
CA ARG A 40 -2.84 4.29 14.81
C ARG A 40 -3.76 5.49 15.11
N GLU A 41 -3.17 6.66 15.33
CA GLU A 41 -3.92 7.87 15.67
C GLU A 41 -4.82 8.34 14.53
N LEU A 42 -4.33 8.26 13.29
CA LEU A 42 -5.13 8.62 12.11
C LEU A 42 -6.27 7.62 11.90
N ILE A 43 -5.99 6.32 12.02
CA ILE A 43 -7.02 5.27 11.90
C ILE A 43 -8.16 5.49 12.91
N GLN A 44 -7.84 5.92 14.14
CA GLN A 44 -8.85 6.17 15.17
C GLN A 44 -9.77 7.36 14.88
N GLN A 45 -9.38 8.27 13.99
CA GLN A 45 -10.20 9.41 13.56
C GLN A 45 -11.23 9.02 12.50
N TYR A 46 -11.04 7.86 11.86
CA TYR A 46 -11.90 7.36 10.81
C TYR A 46 -12.89 6.31 11.33
N PRO A 47 -14.18 6.36 10.91
CA PRO A 47 -15.15 5.33 11.28
C PRO A 47 -14.85 3.99 10.61
N ASP A 48 -14.29 4.04 9.39
CA ASP A 48 -13.97 2.86 8.60
C ASP A 48 -12.52 2.40 8.84
N PRO A 49 -12.28 1.08 8.86
CA PRO A 49 -10.93 0.55 8.99
C PRO A 49 -10.10 0.80 7.72
N PRO A 50 -8.75 0.80 7.82
CA PRO A 50 -7.89 0.92 6.65
C PRO A 50 -8.10 -0.23 5.66
N GLU A 51 -8.18 0.11 4.38
CA GLU A 51 -8.20 -0.85 3.29
C GLU A 51 -6.79 -1.22 2.87
N PHE A 52 -6.60 -2.48 2.44
CA PHE A 52 -5.30 -2.96 1.98
C PHE A 52 -5.42 -3.66 0.64
N LEU A 53 -4.60 -3.25 -0.31
CA LEU A 53 -4.56 -3.80 -1.67
C LEU A 53 -3.13 -4.24 -2.00
N VAL A 54 -2.99 -5.40 -2.65
CA VAL A 54 -1.71 -5.81 -3.24
C VAL A 54 -1.78 -5.51 -4.72
N VAL A 55 -0.86 -4.68 -5.21
CA VAL A 55 -0.82 -4.25 -6.60
C VAL A 55 0.50 -4.65 -7.26
N GLU A 56 0.42 -4.94 -8.56
CA GLU A 56 1.56 -4.92 -9.45
C GLU A 56 1.67 -3.51 -10.02
N PRO A 57 2.68 -2.71 -9.63
CA PRO A 57 2.85 -1.39 -10.21
C PRO A 57 3.15 -1.57 -11.70
N THR A 58 2.18 -1.22 -12.54
CA THR A 58 2.39 -1.15 -13.98
C THR A 58 3.29 0.04 -14.26
N PRO A 59 4.39 -0.12 -15.01
CA PRO A 59 5.16 1.02 -15.46
C PRO A 59 4.25 1.87 -16.36
N MET A 60 3.98 3.12 -15.94
CA MET A 60 3.31 4.06 -16.82
C MET A 60 4.18 4.27 -18.07
N PRO A 61 3.62 4.24 -19.29
CA PRO A 61 4.36 4.63 -20.48
C PRO A 61 4.83 6.07 -20.28
N VAL A 62 6.14 6.28 -20.28
CA VAL A 62 6.73 7.63 -20.28
C VAL A 62 6.46 8.20 -21.67
N GLU A 63 5.31 8.87 -21.83
CA GLU A 63 4.97 9.56 -23.07
C GLU A 63 6.01 10.67 -23.26
N HIS A 64 7.02 10.40 -24.07
CA HIS A 64 7.99 11.40 -24.48
C HIS A 64 7.21 12.44 -25.27
N ARG A 65 6.81 13.53 -24.61
CA ARG A 65 6.38 14.74 -25.31
C ARG A 65 7.58 15.20 -26.14
N LYS A 66 7.63 14.78 -27.40
CA LYS A 66 8.46 15.46 -28.39
C LYS A 66 7.89 16.87 -28.50
N ALA A 67 8.60 17.83 -27.92
CA ALA A 67 8.43 19.22 -28.28
C ALA A 67 8.68 19.32 -29.78
N SER A 68 7.66 19.75 -30.53
CA SER A 68 7.77 20.23 -31.92
C SER A 68 7.58 21.73 -31.92
#